data_AF-A0A7W3LRM9-F1
#
_entry.id   AF-A0A7W3LRM9-F1
#
_cell.length_a   1.000
_cell.length_b   1.000
_cell.length_c   1.000
_cell.angle_alpha   90.00
_cell.angle_beta   90.00
_cell.angle_gamma   90.00
#
_symmetry.space_group_name_H-M   'P 1'
#
loop_
_entity.id
_entity.type
_entity.pdbx_description
1 polymer ?
#
loop_
_entity_poly.entity_id
_entity_poly.type
_entity_poly.pdbx_seq_one_letter_code
_entity_poly.pdbx_strand_id
1 'polypeptide(L)'
;MRIPRSPVAAAALLLATPVATALTPQPRALAAPPGGRTVIVQLFQWPWKSVAAECETFLGRKGYGAVQVSPPHEHVVLPDAGDGGHPWWQDYQPVSYDLDRLRTRRGDLADFKDMVARCHAGGVKIYADAVVNHTTGVSGGQGSAGTRFPDKYTYPGTFSDADFHTCRRPIRDYRDRWEVQNCELENLADLKTESPYVRTRLGRYLKDLASLGVDGFRLDASKHMPAADIAAILRETRAHIDADPSYTGTRDPYVYQEVLYGSGEPVRPSEYRGNGDLKEVQAMNFISRKFWSAADPADRIHQLHAFPVGWGDDMEAGDRAVVMVDNHDSQRDALPAADGGQDRQILTYKKGAAYRLANVFLLGWDYGTPLVMSSFGFTRRDTSPPRTADGTTTPVTCDGANWICEHRHSETADMVGFRNAVGDTPVNKAADAPEQDWYSDRSEGGPGNKIAFSRGAKGYVVINRDETTGWNRTYRTRLPAGRYCNVIGGDHDPAARSCKATHVVTVAADGTFTADVPRMSALALHVGATVEGPGGTPDTVINVHRDVGWGNRITLRGGTAPLSWSAGHDCVNHSAALWRCTVKGVPAGRPFEYKPLINDTRWSLGPNHTATGGQTVDIHPTF
;
A
#
# COMPACT_ATOMS: atom_id res chain seq x y z
N MET A 1 -19.85 -71.88 15.04
CA MET A 1 -20.22 -71.68 16.46
C MET A 1 -21.15 -70.48 16.52
N ARG A 2 -22.16 -70.54 17.39
CA ARG A 2 -23.44 -69.81 17.35
C ARG A 2 -23.34 -68.27 17.36
N ILE A 3 -24.16 -67.64 16.52
CA ILE A 3 -24.75 -66.30 16.72
C ILE A 3 -25.79 -66.38 17.86
N PRO A 4 -25.99 -65.30 18.65
CA PRO A 4 -27.35 -64.77 18.86
C PRO A 4 -27.39 -63.23 18.65
N ARG A 5 -28.25 -62.70 17.76
CA ARG A 5 -29.71 -62.43 17.88
C ARG A 5 -30.01 -61.18 18.72
N SER A 6 -30.36 -60.05 18.08
CA SER A 6 -31.74 -59.56 17.83
C SER A 6 -32.25 -58.65 18.97
N PRO A 7 -33.19 -57.69 18.77
CA PRO A 7 -34.19 -57.64 17.70
C PRO A 7 -34.44 -56.28 17.02
N VAL A 8 -35.20 -56.42 15.94
CA VAL A 8 -35.90 -55.44 15.11
C VAL A 8 -37.04 -54.77 15.89
N ALA A 9 -37.27 -53.48 15.66
CA ALA A 9 -38.60 -52.87 15.80
C ALA A 9 -38.80 -51.77 14.74
N ALA A 10 -39.96 -51.84 14.09
CA ALA A 10 -40.33 -51.10 12.90
C ALA A 10 -41.21 -49.88 13.21
N ALA A 11 -41.26 -49.01 12.20
CA ALA A 11 -42.37 -48.13 11.81
C ALA A 11 -42.68 -46.88 12.66
N ALA A 12 -42.47 -45.72 12.04
CA ALA A 12 -43.52 -44.72 11.82
C ALA A 12 -43.13 -43.82 10.64
N LEU A 13 -43.88 -43.92 9.55
CA LEU A 13 -43.87 -42.93 8.46
C LEU A 13 -44.66 -41.70 8.95
N LEU A 14 -43.98 -40.58 9.12
CA LEU A 14 -44.61 -39.27 9.23
C LEU A 14 -44.11 -38.42 8.06
N LEU A 15 -45.01 -38.18 7.11
CA LEU A 15 -44.87 -37.18 6.06
C LEU A 15 -44.79 -35.80 6.72
N ALA A 16 -43.60 -35.19 6.68
CA ALA A 16 -43.42 -33.76 6.91
C ALA A 16 -42.59 -33.17 5.76
N THR A 17 -43.19 -32.16 5.16
CA THR A 17 -42.78 -31.35 4.00
C THR A 17 -41.30 -30.91 3.96
N PRO A 18 -40.70 -30.74 2.76
CA PRO A 18 -39.33 -30.25 2.65
C PRO A 18 -39.29 -28.78 3.06
N VAL A 19 -38.64 -28.48 4.18
CA VAL A 19 -38.17 -27.12 4.45
C VAL A 19 -36.88 -26.97 3.66
N ALA A 20 -36.97 -26.32 2.50
CA ALA A 20 -35.81 -25.76 1.83
C ALA A 20 -35.24 -24.66 2.74
N THR A 21 -34.27 -25.01 3.59
CA THR A 21 -33.40 -24.01 4.19
C THR A 21 -32.54 -23.45 3.07
N ALA A 22 -32.95 -22.30 2.58
CA ALA A 22 -32.14 -21.47 1.71
C ALA A 22 -30.78 -21.28 2.37
N LEU A 23 -29.74 -21.85 1.76
CA LEU A 23 -28.36 -21.45 1.97
C LEU A 23 -28.32 -19.93 1.83
N THR A 24 -28.08 -19.22 2.91
CA THR A 24 -27.71 -17.81 2.81
C THR A 24 -26.34 -17.76 2.14
N PRO A 25 -26.20 -17.22 0.92
CA PRO A 25 -24.86 -16.97 0.38
C PRO A 25 -24.20 -15.93 1.30
N GLN A 26 -23.08 -16.32 1.92
CA GLN A 26 -22.18 -15.35 2.52
C GLN A 26 -21.82 -14.30 1.45
N PRO A 27 -21.72 -13.01 1.81
CA PRO A 27 -21.34 -11.99 0.85
C PRO A 27 -20.00 -12.36 0.22
N ARG A 28 -20.03 -12.62 -1.09
CA ARG A 28 -18.83 -12.72 -1.92
C ARG A 28 -17.98 -11.48 -1.63
N ALA A 29 -16.72 -11.69 -1.23
CA ALA A 29 -15.71 -10.66 -1.34
C ALA A 29 -15.76 -10.12 -2.77
N LEU A 30 -16.00 -8.82 -2.89
CA LEU A 30 -15.96 -8.12 -4.17
C LEU A 30 -14.56 -8.33 -4.76
N ALA A 31 -14.49 -9.02 -5.90
CA ALA A 31 -13.30 -8.98 -6.74
C ALA A 31 -12.97 -7.49 -7.00
N ALA A 32 -11.76 -7.08 -6.61
CA ALA A 32 -11.34 -5.68 -6.77
C ALA A 32 -11.37 -5.31 -8.27
N PRO A 33 -11.93 -4.14 -8.62
CA PRO A 33 -11.98 -3.69 -10.01
C PRO A 33 -10.55 -3.42 -10.56
N PRO A 34 -10.34 -3.43 -11.89
CA PRO A 34 -9.06 -3.07 -12.48
C PRO A 34 -8.73 -1.58 -12.22
N GLY A 35 -7.57 -1.35 -11.57
CA GLY A 35 -7.00 -0.07 -11.11
C GLY A 35 -7.11 0.11 -9.58
N GLY A 36 -6.08 0.41 -8.78
CA GLY A 36 -4.63 0.57 -8.97
C GLY A 36 -3.98 0.72 -7.58
N ARG A 37 -4.07 -0.31 -6.72
CA ARG A 37 -3.39 -0.30 -5.41
C ARG A 37 -1.89 -0.42 -5.65
N THR A 38 -1.15 0.69 -5.49
CA THR A 38 0.28 0.72 -5.82
C THR A 38 1.20 0.67 -4.59
N VAL A 39 0.69 0.98 -3.39
CA VAL A 39 1.55 1.08 -2.20
C VAL A 39 2.04 -0.30 -1.77
N ILE A 40 3.35 -0.42 -1.65
CA ILE A 40 4.04 -1.61 -1.12
C ILE A 40 4.34 -1.35 0.36
N VAL A 41 4.12 -2.34 1.21
CA VAL A 41 4.65 -2.34 2.58
C VAL A 41 5.74 -3.39 2.70
N GLN A 42 6.90 -3.03 3.25
CA GLN A 42 7.92 -4.01 3.65
C GLN A 42 7.66 -4.43 5.10
N LEU A 43 7.10 -5.63 5.31
CA LEU A 43 6.95 -6.23 6.64
C LEU A 43 8.22 -6.98 7.01
N PHE A 44 9.24 -6.21 7.40
CA PHE A 44 10.59 -6.72 7.57
C PHE A 44 10.71 -7.64 8.78
N GLN A 45 11.13 -8.89 8.54
CA GLN A 45 11.37 -9.94 9.55
C GLN A 45 10.09 -10.43 10.26
N TRP A 46 8.90 -10.10 9.76
CA TRP A 46 7.65 -10.60 10.32
C TRP A 46 7.48 -12.11 10.04
N PRO A 47 7.01 -12.91 11.01
CA PRO A 47 6.67 -14.31 10.76
C PRO A 47 5.41 -14.39 9.87
N TRP A 48 5.33 -15.40 9.01
CA TRP A 48 4.30 -15.47 7.95
C TRP A 48 2.87 -15.52 8.49
N LYS A 49 2.65 -16.14 9.66
CA LYS A 49 1.35 -16.10 10.35
C LYS A 49 0.90 -14.68 10.70
N SER A 50 1.84 -13.82 11.13
CA SER A 50 1.55 -12.42 11.44
C SER A 50 1.27 -11.64 10.15
N VAL A 51 2.03 -11.88 9.07
CA VAL A 51 1.78 -11.26 7.76
C VAL A 51 0.38 -11.64 7.24
N ALA A 52 -0.01 -12.91 7.35
CA ALA A 52 -1.32 -13.40 6.95
C ALA A 52 -2.46 -12.66 7.68
N ALA A 53 -2.35 -12.53 9.01
CA ALA A 53 -3.30 -11.79 9.82
C ALA A 53 -3.32 -10.29 9.48
N GLU A 54 -2.15 -9.69 9.24
CA GLU A 54 -2.01 -8.28 8.87
C GLU A 54 -2.71 -7.98 7.55
N CYS A 55 -2.58 -8.87 6.56
CA CYS A 55 -3.23 -8.73 5.27
C CYS A 55 -4.76 -8.65 5.38
N GLU A 56 -5.37 -9.51 6.20
CA GLU A 56 -6.83 -9.58 6.36
C GLU A 56 -7.39 -8.45 7.22
N THR A 57 -6.69 -8.14 8.31
CA THR A 57 -7.22 -7.26 9.36
C THR A 57 -6.86 -5.81 9.15
N PHE A 58 -5.78 -5.54 8.39
CA PHE A 58 -5.25 -4.19 8.23
C PHE A 58 -4.92 -3.83 6.77
N LEU A 59 -3.97 -4.53 6.12
CA LEU A 59 -3.42 -4.11 4.82
C LEU A 59 -4.50 -4.04 3.74
N GLY A 60 -5.30 -5.10 3.60
CA GLY A 60 -6.37 -5.16 2.61
C GLY A 60 -7.46 -4.11 2.86
N ARG A 61 -7.73 -3.79 4.15
CA ARG A 61 -8.73 -2.78 4.55
C ARG A 61 -8.26 -1.36 4.32
N LYS A 62 -6.97 -1.07 4.55
CA LYS A 62 -6.35 0.23 4.27
C LYS A 62 -6.01 0.42 2.78
N GLY A 63 -6.03 -0.67 2.00
CA GLY A 63 -5.88 -0.63 0.55
C GLY A 63 -4.43 -0.73 0.07
N TYR A 64 -3.54 -1.35 0.86
CA TYR A 64 -2.19 -1.69 0.38
C TYR A 64 -2.26 -2.64 -0.82
N GLY A 65 -1.36 -2.45 -1.78
CA GLY A 65 -1.34 -3.22 -3.02
C GLY A 65 -0.51 -4.49 -2.94
N ALA A 66 0.61 -4.43 -2.22
CA ALA A 66 1.51 -5.55 -2.02
C ALA A 66 2.20 -5.50 -0.66
N VAL A 67 2.63 -6.66 -0.18
CA VAL A 67 3.55 -6.81 0.95
C VAL A 67 4.85 -7.43 0.47
N GLN A 68 5.98 -6.76 0.76
CA GLN A 68 7.30 -7.36 0.66
C GLN A 68 7.60 -8.14 1.95
N VAL A 69 7.90 -9.43 1.81
CA VAL A 69 8.30 -10.31 2.93
C VAL A 69 9.80 -10.59 2.89
N SER A 70 10.40 -10.87 4.05
CA SER A 70 11.80 -11.33 4.14
C SER A 70 12.06 -12.62 3.35
N PRO A 71 13.33 -12.91 3.01
CA PRO A 71 13.66 -13.99 2.08
C PRO A 71 13.08 -15.36 2.44
N PRO A 72 12.27 -15.98 1.56
CA PRO A 72 11.72 -17.32 1.76
C PRO A 72 12.66 -18.39 1.18
N HIS A 73 13.78 -18.61 1.85
CA HIS A 73 14.70 -19.73 1.58
C HIS A 73 15.25 -20.28 2.90
N GLU A 74 15.82 -21.49 2.88
CA GLU A 74 16.57 -21.96 4.04
C GLU A 74 17.78 -21.05 4.23
N HIS A 75 17.99 -20.60 5.46
CA HIS A 75 19.07 -19.67 5.78
C HIS A 75 19.96 -20.23 6.89
N VAL A 76 21.17 -19.73 7.02
CA VAL A 76 22.11 -20.13 8.09
C VAL A 76 21.54 -19.79 9.48
N VAL A 77 21.86 -20.61 10.49
CA VAL A 77 21.52 -20.34 11.89
C VAL A 77 22.76 -19.90 12.65
N LEU A 78 22.74 -18.70 13.23
CA LEU A 78 23.89 -18.09 13.91
C LEU A 78 23.56 -17.74 15.37
N PRO A 79 23.58 -18.73 16.29
CA PRO A 79 23.19 -18.50 17.69
C PRO A 79 24.14 -17.56 18.45
N ASP A 80 25.39 -17.46 18.01
CA ASP A 80 26.45 -16.71 18.70
C ASP A 80 26.89 -15.42 17.97
N ALA A 81 26.23 -15.08 16.85
CA ALA A 81 26.58 -13.89 16.07
C ALA A 81 25.75 -12.65 16.45
N GLY A 82 26.26 -11.47 16.10
CA GLY A 82 25.55 -10.21 16.27
C GLY A 82 25.33 -9.82 17.73
N ASP A 83 24.28 -9.04 17.97
CA ASP A 83 23.96 -8.50 19.30
C ASP A 83 23.12 -9.51 20.10
N GLY A 84 23.81 -10.46 20.73
CA GLY A 84 23.20 -11.48 21.59
C GLY A 84 22.63 -12.70 20.85
N GLY A 85 23.06 -12.95 19.61
CA GLY A 85 22.67 -14.12 18.82
C GLY A 85 21.56 -13.85 17.81
N HIS A 86 21.56 -14.64 16.74
CA HIS A 86 20.56 -14.64 15.67
C HIS A 86 20.32 -13.27 15.01
N PRO A 87 21.37 -12.59 14.50
CA PRO A 87 21.23 -11.26 13.93
C PRO A 87 20.19 -11.22 12.81
N TRP A 88 19.59 -10.06 12.55
CA TRP A 88 18.56 -9.94 11.51
C TRP A 88 19.06 -10.42 10.13
N TRP A 89 20.34 -10.17 9.81
CA TRP A 89 20.94 -10.43 8.51
C TRP A 89 21.20 -11.92 8.23
N GLN A 90 21.11 -12.84 9.21
CA GLN A 90 21.23 -14.27 8.88
C GLN A 90 20.09 -14.79 7.99
N ASP A 91 18.97 -14.05 7.83
CA ASP A 91 17.95 -14.39 6.81
C ASP A 91 18.47 -14.19 5.39
N TYR A 92 19.47 -13.32 5.20
CA TYR A 92 20.05 -12.97 3.90
C TYR A 92 21.25 -13.86 3.56
N GLN A 93 21.38 -15.02 4.21
CA GLN A 93 22.46 -15.97 3.95
C GLN A 93 21.89 -17.34 3.59
N PRO A 94 21.56 -17.56 2.30
CA PRO A 94 20.97 -18.81 1.83
C PRO A 94 21.86 -20.03 2.05
N VAL A 95 21.25 -21.12 2.52
CA VAL A 95 21.88 -22.46 2.60
C VAL A 95 21.28 -23.40 1.55
N SER A 96 19.98 -23.29 1.28
CA SER A 96 19.27 -24.07 0.28
C SER A 96 18.09 -23.29 -0.30
N TYR A 97 17.78 -23.57 -1.56
CA TYR A 97 16.62 -23.04 -2.28
C TYR A 97 15.51 -24.09 -2.46
N ASP A 98 15.62 -25.24 -1.78
CA ASP A 98 14.60 -26.30 -1.78
C ASP A 98 13.38 -25.86 -0.95
N LEU A 99 12.29 -25.51 -1.65
CA LEU A 99 11.06 -25.04 -1.01
C LEU A 99 10.17 -26.15 -0.46
N ASP A 100 10.37 -27.41 -0.86
CA ASP A 100 9.60 -28.54 -0.30
C ASP A 100 9.91 -28.76 1.17
N ARG A 101 11.10 -28.31 1.60
CA ARG A 101 11.58 -28.34 2.98
C ARG A 101 11.65 -26.95 3.61
N LEU A 102 10.97 -25.96 3.04
CA LEU A 102 11.02 -24.58 3.50
C LEU A 102 10.70 -24.51 5.00
N ARG A 103 11.71 -24.12 5.78
CA ARG A 103 11.60 -23.83 7.19
C ARG A 103 12.60 -22.74 7.53
N THR A 104 12.10 -21.66 8.11
CA THR A 104 12.88 -20.49 8.52
C THR A 104 12.49 -20.12 9.95
N ARG A 105 13.13 -19.10 10.51
CA ARG A 105 12.63 -18.51 11.77
C ARG A 105 11.34 -17.68 11.61
N ARG A 106 10.79 -17.56 10.39
CA ARG A 106 9.51 -16.90 10.08
C ARG A 106 8.32 -17.86 10.02
N GLY A 107 8.57 -19.16 9.83
CA GLY A 107 7.56 -20.18 9.62
C GLY A 107 8.05 -21.30 8.70
N ASP A 108 7.15 -22.20 8.36
CA ASP A 108 7.38 -23.30 7.41
C ASP A 108 6.58 -23.15 6.10
N LEU A 109 6.70 -24.11 5.19
CA LEU A 109 5.98 -24.12 3.92
C LEU A 109 4.46 -23.96 4.06
N ALA A 110 3.85 -24.54 5.10
CA ALA A 110 2.42 -24.43 5.32
C ALA A 110 2.05 -23.00 5.72
N ASP A 111 2.83 -22.39 6.62
CA ASP A 111 2.65 -21.00 7.03
C ASP A 111 2.83 -20.03 5.84
N PHE A 112 3.79 -20.29 4.94
CA PHE A 112 3.98 -19.47 3.75
C PHE A 112 2.77 -19.55 2.80
N LYS A 113 2.28 -20.77 2.52
CA LYS A 113 1.10 -20.97 1.66
C LYS A 113 -0.17 -20.35 2.26
N ASP A 114 -0.36 -20.48 3.58
CA ASP A 114 -1.48 -19.82 4.29
C ASP A 114 -1.41 -18.30 4.16
N MET A 115 -0.22 -17.71 4.37
CA MET A 115 0.01 -16.28 4.20
C MET A 115 -0.32 -15.81 2.79
N VAL A 116 0.17 -16.50 1.74
CA VAL A 116 -0.13 -16.14 0.35
C VAL A 116 -1.63 -16.14 0.11
N ALA A 117 -2.32 -17.24 0.46
CA ALA A 117 -3.75 -17.38 0.23
C ALA A 117 -4.57 -16.29 0.93
N ARG A 118 -4.24 -15.97 2.18
CA ARG A 118 -4.95 -14.97 3.00
C ARG A 118 -4.66 -13.54 2.54
N CYS A 119 -3.42 -13.26 2.11
CA CYS A 119 -3.10 -11.97 1.50
C CYS A 119 -3.82 -11.75 0.17
N HIS A 120 -3.85 -12.76 -0.71
CA HIS A 120 -4.63 -12.69 -1.95
C HIS A 120 -6.13 -12.49 -1.70
N ALA A 121 -6.69 -13.15 -0.68
CA ALA A 121 -8.09 -12.94 -0.27
C ALA A 121 -8.37 -11.50 0.20
N GLY A 122 -7.38 -10.82 0.80
CA GLY A 122 -7.42 -9.38 1.13
C GLY A 122 -7.14 -8.43 -0.05
N GLY A 123 -6.84 -8.98 -1.23
CA GLY A 123 -6.41 -8.20 -2.40
C GLY A 123 -5.02 -7.59 -2.25
N VAL A 124 -4.13 -8.24 -1.51
CA VAL A 124 -2.74 -7.84 -1.27
C VAL A 124 -1.82 -8.85 -1.96
N LYS A 125 -0.98 -8.37 -2.90
CA LYS A 125 0.03 -9.18 -3.57
C LYS A 125 1.19 -9.53 -2.64
N ILE A 126 1.89 -10.61 -2.93
CA ILE A 126 3.11 -11.02 -2.20
C ILE A 126 4.34 -10.73 -3.05
N TYR A 127 5.24 -9.89 -2.56
CA TYR A 127 6.58 -9.74 -3.11
C TYR A 127 7.60 -10.42 -2.20
N ALA A 128 8.35 -11.38 -2.72
CA ALA A 128 9.41 -12.03 -1.97
C ALA A 128 10.71 -11.24 -2.12
N ASP A 129 11.39 -10.96 -1.02
CA ASP A 129 12.80 -10.60 -1.08
C ASP A 129 13.60 -11.84 -1.55
N ALA A 130 14.45 -11.69 -2.55
CA ALA A 130 15.13 -12.79 -3.21
C ALA A 130 16.63 -12.53 -3.27
N VAL A 131 17.37 -13.36 -2.52
CA VAL A 131 18.83 -13.37 -2.51
C VAL A 131 19.31 -14.31 -3.59
N VAL A 132 19.92 -13.74 -4.64
CA VAL A 132 20.41 -14.50 -5.82
C VAL A 132 21.87 -14.20 -6.16
N ASN A 133 22.52 -13.32 -5.39
CA ASN A 133 23.93 -12.96 -5.55
C ASN A 133 24.89 -13.93 -4.85
N HIS A 134 24.55 -14.37 -3.64
CA HIS A 134 25.47 -15.06 -2.75
C HIS A 134 24.77 -16.16 -1.95
N THR A 135 25.55 -16.91 -1.17
CA THR A 135 25.05 -17.85 -0.15
C THR A 135 25.49 -17.39 1.26
N THR A 136 26.24 -18.17 2.03
CA THR A 136 26.58 -17.82 3.42
C THR A 136 27.96 -17.17 3.54
N GLY A 137 28.18 -16.47 4.65
CA GLY A 137 29.46 -15.88 5.01
C GLY A 137 30.22 -16.63 6.10
N VAL A 138 29.93 -17.91 6.31
CA VAL A 138 30.53 -18.72 7.39
C VAL A 138 31.21 -19.98 6.86
N SER A 139 32.18 -20.50 7.60
CA SER A 139 33.05 -21.63 7.20
C SER A 139 32.39 -23.01 7.30
N GLY A 140 31.07 -23.10 7.25
CA GLY A 140 30.29 -24.32 7.47
C GLY A 140 29.24 -24.15 8.58
N GLY A 141 28.25 -25.02 8.59
CA GLY A 141 27.18 -24.96 9.58
C GLY A 141 25.93 -25.76 9.20
N GLN A 142 24.82 -25.34 9.78
CA GLN A 142 23.49 -25.90 9.52
C GLN A 142 22.50 -24.79 9.19
N GLY A 143 21.68 -25.04 8.17
CA GLY A 143 20.56 -24.20 7.80
C GLY A 143 19.32 -24.46 8.66
N SER A 144 18.37 -23.53 8.59
CA SER A 144 17.13 -23.51 9.37
C SER A 144 16.19 -24.70 9.09
N ALA A 145 16.36 -25.42 7.98
CA ALA A 145 15.63 -26.65 7.64
C ALA A 145 16.47 -27.92 7.84
N GLY A 146 17.64 -27.78 8.47
CA GLY A 146 18.53 -28.85 8.87
C GLY A 146 19.61 -29.21 7.85
N THR A 147 19.66 -28.56 6.68
CA THR A 147 20.70 -28.81 5.67
C THR A 147 22.06 -28.48 6.24
N ARG A 148 22.99 -29.43 6.19
CA ARG A 148 24.36 -29.24 6.65
C ARG A 148 25.24 -28.90 5.46
N PHE A 149 26.12 -27.91 5.65
CA PHE A 149 27.10 -27.50 4.66
C PHE A 149 28.48 -27.51 5.32
N PRO A 150 29.48 -28.18 4.71
CA PRO A 150 30.77 -28.44 5.37
C PRO A 150 31.71 -27.24 5.37
N ASP A 151 31.54 -26.32 4.42
CA ASP A 151 32.40 -25.15 4.23
C ASP A 151 31.62 -24.03 3.52
N LYS A 152 32.27 -22.88 3.34
CA LYS A 152 31.67 -21.67 2.77
C LYS A 152 31.21 -21.79 1.30
N TYR A 153 31.75 -22.74 0.53
CA TYR A 153 31.55 -22.86 -0.93
C TYR A 153 30.91 -24.19 -1.35
N THR A 154 30.47 -25.01 -0.39
CA THR A 154 29.84 -26.30 -0.67
C THR A 154 28.45 -26.37 -0.04
N TYR A 155 27.42 -26.40 -0.87
CA TYR A 155 26.00 -26.47 -0.48
C TYR A 155 25.36 -27.72 -1.09
N PRO A 156 25.39 -28.87 -0.38
CA PRO A 156 24.99 -30.15 -0.95
C PRO A 156 23.61 -30.13 -1.62
N GLY A 157 23.56 -30.60 -2.88
CA GLY A 157 22.33 -30.62 -3.68
C GLY A 157 22.02 -29.31 -4.43
N THR A 158 22.73 -28.23 -4.11
CA THR A 158 22.49 -26.88 -4.66
C THR A 158 23.70 -26.37 -5.44
N PHE A 159 24.81 -26.08 -4.74
CA PHE A 159 26.02 -25.47 -5.31
C PHE A 159 27.29 -26.15 -4.79
N SER A 160 28.34 -26.11 -5.60
CA SER A 160 29.67 -26.62 -5.31
C SER A 160 30.71 -25.52 -5.46
N ASP A 161 31.96 -25.78 -5.05
CA ASP A 161 33.05 -24.80 -5.11
C ASP A 161 33.23 -24.16 -6.50
N ALA A 162 32.94 -24.91 -7.57
CA ALA A 162 33.04 -24.45 -8.96
C ALA A 162 32.02 -23.35 -9.31
N ASP A 163 30.92 -23.26 -8.58
CA ASP A 163 29.80 -22.35 -8.81
C ASP A 163 30.00 -20.97 -8.18
N PHE A 164 31.11 -20.76 -7.47
CA PHE A 164 31.46 -19.49 -6.81
C PHE A 164 32.64 -18.81 -7.48
N HIS A 165 32.66 -17.47 -7.44
CA HIS A 165 33.77 -16.70 -7.97
C HIS A 165 35.08 -17.00 -7.22
N THR A 166 36.20 -16.82 -7.92
CA THR A 166 37.53 -17.09 -7.35
C THR A 166 38.07 -15.95 -6.49
N CYS A 167 37.48 -14.74 -6.55
CA CYS A 167 37.82 -13.65 -5.65
C CYS A 167 37.18 -13.86 -4.27
N ARG A 168 37.80 -14.71 -3.47
CA ARG A 168 37.33 -15.14 -2.14
C ARG A 168 37.74 -14.18 -1.03
N ARG A 169 37.39 -12.91 -1.20
CA ARG A 169 37.66 -11.84 -0.23
C ARG A 169 36.60 -10.74 -0.32
N PRO A 170 36.47 -9.91 0.72
CA PRO A 170 35.67 -8.70 0.65
C PRO A 170 36.08 -7.79 -0.50
N ILE A 171 35.08 -7.13 -1.10
CA ILE A 171 35.27 -5.94 -1.94
C ILE A 171 36.09 -4.91 -1.16
N ARG A 172 37.18 -4.40 -1.77
CA ARG A 172 38.06 -3.40 -1.17
C ARG A 172 37.95 -2.07 -1.87
N ASP A 173 37.71 -2.09 -3.17
CA ASP A 173 37.51 -0.89 -3.96
C ASP A 173 36.16 -0.91 -4.69
N TYR A 174 35.20 -0.14 -4.18
CA TYR A 174 33.90 0.04 -4.82
C TYR A 174 33.98 0.85 -6.13
N ARG A 175 35.15 1.40 -6.48
CA ARG A 175 35.41 2.01 -7.80
C ARG A 175 35.88 1.02 -8.84
N ASP A 176 36.22 -0.21 -8.45
CA ASP A 176 36.53 -1.30 -9.36
C ASP A 176 35.26 -2.13 -9.61
N ARG A 177 34.72 -2.02 -10.83
CA ARG A 177 33.53 -2.78 -11.27
C ARG A 177 33.75 -4.27 -11.13
N TRP A 178 34.95 -4.75 -11.48
CA TRP A 178 35.24 -6.17 -11.44
C TRP A 178 35.18 -6.66 -9.99
N GLU A 179 35.77 -5.93 -9.03
CA GLU A 179 35.64 -6.29 -7.62
C GLU A 179 34.18 -6.30 -7.16
N VAL A 180 33.44 -5.23 -7.47
CA VAL A 180 32.03 -5.08 -7.05
C VAL A 180 31.15 -6.25 -7.50
N GLN A 181 31.48 -6.86 -8.65
CA GLN A 181 30.66 -7.91 -9.29
C GLN A 181 31.26 -9.32 -9.27
N ASN A 182 32.46 -9.51 -8.72
CA ASN A 182 33.14 -10.81 -8.72
C ASN A 182 33.82 -11.15 -7.38
N CYS A 183 33.93 -10.19 -6.46
CA CYS A 183 34.44 -10.41 -5.10
C CYS A 183 33.28 -10.42 -4.11
N GLU A 184 33.55 -10.93 -2.90
CA GLU A 184 32.51 -11.15 -1.90
C GLU A 184 31.98 -9.81 -1.37
N LEU A 185 30.66 -9.63 -1.45
CA LEU A 185 29.98 -8.59 -0.69
C LEU A 185 30.17 -8.89 0.79
N GLU A 186 30.95 -8.05 1.46
CA GLU A 186 31.47 -8.31 2.80
C GLU A 186 32.23 -9.64 2.85
N ASN A 187 31.64 -10.70 3.39
CA ASN A 187 32.25 -12.03 3.44
C ASN A 187 31.30 -13.09 2.87
N LEU A 188 30.33 -12.72 2.04
CA LEU A 188 29.30 -13.63 1.54
C LEU A 188 29.83 -14.38 0.30
N ALA A 189 29.69 -15.71 0.28
CA ALA A 189 30.18 -16.52 -0.83
C ALA A 189 29.48 -16.16 -2.14
N ASP A 190 30.24 -15.57 -3.06
CA ASP A 190 29.71 -14.90 -4.25
C ASP A 190 29.49 -15.87 -5.42
N LEU A 191 28.26 -15.96 -5.91
CA LEU A 191 27.89 -16.90 -6.98
C LEU A 191 28.37 -16.39 -8.34
N LYS A 192 28.88 -17.31 -9.16
CA LYS A 192 29.16 -17.07 -10.59
C LYS A 192 27.87 -16.94 -11.37
N THR A 193 27.21 -15.79 -11.30
CA THR A 193 25.91 -15.55 -11.94
C THR A 193 25.98 -15.55 -13.47
N GLU A 194 27.16 -15.57 -14.06
CA GLU A 194 27.41 -15.80 -15.48
C GLU A 194 27.27 -17.29 -15.89
N SER A 195 27.37 -18.21 -14.93
CA SER A 195 27.29 -19.66 -15.16
C SER A 195 25.86 -20.10 -15.54
N PRO A 196 25.68 -20.87 -16.64
CA PRO A 196 24.39 -21.45 -16.99
C PRO A 196 23.79 -22.33 -15.89
N TYR A 197 24.64 -23.08 -15.17
CA TYR A 197 24.19 -23.92 -14.06
C TYR A 197 23.60 -23.08 -12.93
N VAL A 198 24.32 -22.03 -12.51
CA VAL A 198 23.88 -21.11 -11.44
C VAL A 198 22.58 -20.43 -11.84
N ARG A 199 22.51 -19.87 -13.05
CA ARG A 199 21.30 -19.21 -13.57
C ARG A 199 20.09 -20.14 -13.62
N THR A 200 20.26 -21.38 -14.06
CA THR A 200 19.18 -22.38 -14.10
C THR A 200 18.66 -22.68 -12.69
N ARG A 201 19.56 -22.84 -11.71
CA ARG A 201 19.18 -23.11 -10.31
C ARG A 201 18.41 -21.94 -9.69
N LEU A 202 18.91 -20.72 -9.85
CA LEU A 202 18.26 -19.51 -9.36
C LEU A 202 16.93 -19.24 -10.09
N GLY A 203 16.90 -19.45 -11.41
CA GLY A 203 15.69 -19.34 -12.22
C GLY A 203 14.57 -20.28 -11.74
N ARG A 204 14.93 -21.53 -11.42
CA ARG A 204 14.01 -22.51 -10.83
C ARG A 204 13.53 -22.08 -9.44
N TYR A 205 14.42 -21.61 -8.56
CA TYR A 205 14.03 -21.10 -7.25
C TYR A 205 12.96 -19.99 -7.34
N LEU A 206 13.17 -19.00 -8.20
CA LEU A 206 12.19 -17.93 -8.41
C LEU A 206 10.88 -18.48 -8.99
N LYS A 207 10.94 -19.45 -9.92
CA LYS A 207 9.74 -20.13 -10.43
C LYS A 207 9.00 -20.89 -9.33
N ASP A 208 9.71 -21.56 -8.42
CA ASP A 208 9.09 -22.32 -7.34
C ASP A 208 8.39 -21.38 -6.35
N LEU A 209 8.99 -20.24 -6.02
CA LEU A 209 8.32 -19.16 -5.27
C LEU A 209 7.06 -18.66 -5.99
N ALA A 210 7.16 -18.40 -7.30
CA ALA A 210 6.02 -17.98 -8.10
C ALA A 210 4.92 -19.07 -8.13
N SER A 211 5.29 -20.35 -8.05
CA SER A 211 4.36 -21.49 -7.98
C SER A 211 3.66 -21.58 -6.61
N LEU A 212 4.27 -21.05 -5.55
CA LEU A 212 3.62 -20.85 -4.25
C LEU A 212 2.69 -19.62 -4.21
N GLY A 213 2.59 -18.86 -5.30
CA GLY A 213 1.73 -17.69 -5.44
C GLY A 213 2.41 -16.36 -5.12
N VAL A 214 3.75 -16.30 -5.12
CA VAL A 214 4.48 -15.02 -5.12
C VAL A 214 4.20 -14.27 -6.42
N ASP A 215 3.86 -12.98 -6.31
CA ASP A 215 3.48 -12.10 -7.43
C ASP A 215 4.64 -11.28 -7.97
N GLY A 216 5.76 -11.24 -7.26
CA GLY A 216 6.93 -10.45 -7.63
C GLY A 216 8.11 -10.62 -6.69
N PHE A 217 9.23 -10.02 -7.07
CA PHE A 217 10.52 -10.15 -6.39
C PHE A 217 11.15 -8.78 -6.14
N ARG A 218 11.66 -8.59 -4.92
CA ARG A 218 12.73 -7.62 -4.66
C ARG A 218 14.03 -8.36 -4.80
N LEU A 219 14.88 -7.98 -5.75
CA LEU A 219 16.20 -8.61 -5.90
C LEU A 219 17.20 -7.93 -4.98
N ASP A 220 17.74 -8.71 -4.04
CA ASP A 220 18.80 -8.31 -3.12
C ASP A 220 20.12 -8.10 -3.86
N ALA A 221 20.95 -7.16 -3.37
CA ALA A 221 22.32 -6.94 -3.82
C ALA A 221 22.50 -6.86 -5.36
N SER A 222 21.54 -6.30 -6.10
CA SER A 222 21.53 -6.36 -7.57
C SER A 222 22.76 -5.70 -8.20
N LYS A 223 23.30 -4.66 -7.56
CA LYS A 223 24.57 -4.02 -7.98
C LYS A 223 25.75 -4.99 -8.07
N HIS A 224 25.75 -6.03 -7.25
CA HIS A 224 26.84 -7.01 -7.13
C HIS A 224 26.76 -8.13 -8.18
N MET A 225 25.73 -8.10 -9.04
CA MET A 225 25.64 -8.96 -10.22
C MET A 225 25.67 -8.10 -11.48
N PRO A 226 26.30 -8.53 -12.59
CA PRO A 226 26.12 -7.88 -13.87
C PRO A 226 24.64 -7.82 -14.27
N ALA A 227 24.17 -6.67 -14.79
CA ALA A 227 22.77 -6.51 -15.19
C ALA A 227 22.30 -7.56 -16.22
N ALA A 228 23.21 -7.99 -17.10
CA ALA A 228 22.94 -9.05 -18.08
C ALA A 228 22.71 -10.43 -17.44
N ASP A 229 23.31 -10.69 -16.27
CA ASP A 229 23.19 -11.96 -15.55
C ASP A 229 21.86 -12.03 -14.83
N ILE A 230 21.44 -10.93 -14.19
CA ILE A 230 20.06 -10.79 -13.68
C ILE A 230 19.05 -10.98 -14.81
N ALA A 231 19.25 -10.34 -15.96
CA ALA A 231 18.38 -10.52 -17.12
C ALA A 231 18.30 -11.98 -17.55
N ALA A 232 19.41 -12.73 -17.47
CA ALA A 232 19.45 -14.15 -17.79
C ALA A 232 18.72 -15.01 -16.75
N ILE A 233 18.89 -14.75 -15.46
CA ILE A 233 18.15 -15.42 -14.38
C ILE A 233 16.64 -15.23 -14.56
N LEU A 234 16.19 -14.00 -14.82
CA LEU A 234 14.77 -13.71 -15.05
C LEU A 234 14.22 -14.39 -16.31
N ARG A 235 15.05 -14.55 -17.37
CA ARG A 235 14.67 -15.34 -18.55
C ARG A 235 14.53 -16.82 -18.22
N GLU A 236 15.44 -17.40 -17.43
CA GLU A 236 15.32 -18.79 -16.96
C GLU A 236 14.04 -18.98 -16.12
N THR A 237 13.71 -18.04 -15.23
CA THR A 237 12.45 -18.07 -14.48
C THR A 237 11.23 -18.11 -15.39
N ARG A 238 11.16 -17.20 -16.36
CA ARG A 238 10.04 -17.14 -17.33
C ARG A 238 9.97 -18.42 -18.18
N ALA A 239 11.12 -18.92 -18.64
CA ALA A 239 11.17 -20.17 -19.40
C ALA A 239 10.65 -21.37 -18.58
N HIS A 240 10.99 -21.45 -17.29
CA HIS A 240 10.46 -22.49 -16.40
C HIS A 240 8.97 -22.34 -16.12
N ILE A 241 8.47 -21.11 -15.99
CA ILE A 241 7.03 -20.82 -15.86
C ILE A 241 6.27 -21.25 -17.13
N ASP A 242 6.78 -20.88 -18.30
CA ASP A 242 6.11 -21.16 -19.57
C ASP A 242 6.15 -22.65 -19.96
N ALA A 243 7.21 -23.36 -19.56
CA ALA A 243 7.35 -24.79 -19.76
C ALA A 243 6.46 -25.65 -18.83
N ASP A 244 5.89 -25.07 -17.77
CA ASP A 244 5.04 -25.78 -16.81
C ASP A 244 3.54 -25.61 -17.19
N PRO A 245 2.90 -26.61 -17.82
CA PRO A 245 1.50 -26.51 -18.21
C PRO A 245 0.54 -26.50 -17.02
N SER A 246 1.02 -26.86 -15.82
CA SER A 246 0.22 -26.83 -14.59
C SER A 246 0.31 -25.49 -13.85
N TYR A 247 1.16 -24.56 -14.31
CA TYR A 247 1.36 -23.28 -13.67
C TYR A 247 0.14 -22.35 -13.81
N THR A 248 -0.42 -21.95 -12.67
CA THR A 248 -1.61 -21.07 -12.59
C THR A 248 -1.33 -19.71 -11.94
N GLY A 249 -0.08 -19.44 -11.56
CA GLY A 249 0.32 -18.20 -10.89
C GLY A 249 0.54 -17.03 -11.85
N THR A 250 1.19 -15.98 -11.33
CA THR A 250 1.57 -14.78 -12.09
C THR A 250 2.66 -15.11 -13.11
N ARG A 251 2.32 -15.10 -14.41
CA ARG A 251 3.24 -15.49 -15.50
C ARG A 251 4.43 -14.55 -15.69
N ASP A 252 4.24 -13.26 -15.40
CA ASP A 252 5.32 -12.28 -15.41
C ASP A 252 5.37 -11.59 -14.04
N PRO A 253 6.06 -12.19 -13.05
CA PRO A 253 6.17 -11.61 -11.72
C PRO A 253 6.79 -10.21 -11.78
N TYR A 254 6.25 -9.29 -11.01
CA TYR A 254 6.81 -7.94 -10.89
C TYR A 254 8.21 -7.98 -10.31
N VAL A 255 9.16 -7.21 -10.82
CA VAL A 255 10.55 -7.19 -10.32
C VAL A 255 10.95 -5.77 -10.01
N TYR A 256 11.54 -5.57 -8.83
CA TYR A 256 12.29 -4.36 -8.51
C TYR A 256 13.62 -4.71 -7.84
N GLN A 257 14.61 -3.88 -8.10
CA GLN A 257 16.01 -4.19 -7.83
C GLN A 257 16.62 -3.18 -6.86
N GLU A 258 17.57 -3.65 -6.06
CA GLU A 258 18.39 -2.78 -5.23
C GLU A 258 19.78 -2.56 -5.86
N VAL A 259 19.97 -1.37 -6.42
CA VAL A 259 21.25 -0.95 -7.00
C VAL A 259 21.71 0.32 -6.28
N LEU A 260 22.37 0.14 -5.13
CA LEU A 260 22.85 1.26 -4.31
C LEU A 260 24.08 1.91 -4.94
N TYR A 261 23.98 3.16 -5.36
CA TYR A 261 25.08 3.88 -6.01
C TYR A 261 25.62 5.03 -5.15
N GLY A 262 26.94 5.10 -5.03
CA GLY A 262 27.71 6.19 -4.45
C GLY A 262 28.48 6.99 -5.50
N SER A 263 28.88 8.21 -5.14
CA SER A 263 29.60 9.10 -6.05
C SER A 263 30.91 8.48 -6.56
N GLY A 264 31.06 8.42 -7.89
CA GLY A 264 32.27 7.94 -8.56
C GLY A 264 32.37 6.42 -8.68
N GLU A 265 31.35 5.67 -8.28
CA GLU A 265 31.29 4.23 -8.50
C GLU A 265 30.98 3.91 -9.98
N PRO A 266 31.45 2.77 -10.52
CA PRO A 266 31.30 2.46 -11.93
C PRO A 266 29.96 1.81 -12.26
N VAL A 267 29.33 1.11 -11.31
CA VAL A 267 28.05 0.38 -11.51
C VAL A 267 26.89 1.31 -11.17
N ARG A 268 26.03 1.60 -12.14
CA ARG A 268 24.94 2.59 -12.00
C ARG A 268 23.54 1.95 -12.11
N PRO A 269 22.52 2.51 -11.45
CA PRO A 269 21.13 2.03 -11.54
C PRO A 269 20.61 1.96 -12.98
N SER A 270 20.99 2.92 -13.82
CA SER A 270 20.54 3.00 -15.22
C SER A 270 20.85 1.76 -16.06
N GLU A 271 21.87 0.97 -15.70
CA GLU A 271 22.22 -0.29 -16.36
C GLU A 271 21.17 -1.39 -16.15
N TYR A 272 20.36 -1.28 -15.09
CA TYR A 272 19.44 -2.33 -14.63
C TYR A 272 17.98 -2.08 -15.02
N ARG A 273 17.68 -0.96 -15.71
CA ARG A 273 16.33 -0.58 -16.16
C ARG A 273 15.62 -1.63 -17.01
N GLY A 274 16.38 -2.49 -17.70
CA GLY A 274 15.84 -3.58 -18.52
C GLY A 274 15.26 -4.76 -17.72
N ASN A 275 15.56 -4.85 -16.43
CA ASN A 275 15.23 -6.00 -15.59
C ASN A 275 14.02 -5.77 -14.67
N GLY A 276 13.53 -4.54 -14.57
CA GLY A 276 12.44 -4.17 -13.68
C GLY A 276 12.66 -2.77 -13.10
N ASP A 277 11.88 -2.44 -12.08
CA ASP A 277 11.95 -1.16 -11.41
C ASP A 277 13.15 -1.11 -10.44
N LEU A 278 13.48 0.09 -9.96
CA LEU A 278 14.68 0.33 -9.16
C LEU A 278 14.32 1.05 -7.85
N LYS A 279 14.88 0.59 -6.74
CA LYS A 279 14.84 1.34 -5.48
C LYS A 279 15.55 2.68 -5.65
N GLU A 280 14.82 3.77 -5.42
CA GLU A 280 15.26 5.14 -5.66
C GLU A 280 15.81 5.76 -4.37
N VAL A 281 17.10 5.51 -4.11
CA VAL A 281 17.80 5.93 -2.88
C VAL A 281 18.08 7.43 -2.87
N GLN A 282 18.17 8.07 -4.03
CA GLN A 282 18.38 9.51 -4.11
C GLN A 282 17.11 10.23 -3.64
N ALA A 283 15.92 9.70 -3.92
CA ALA A 283 14.67 10.23 -3.36
C ALA A 283 14.65 10.09 -1.83
N MET A 284 15.05 8.93 -1.31
CA MET A 284 15.14 8.67 0.14
C MET A 284 16.05 9.68 0.85
N ASN A 285 17.25 9.91 0.31
CA ASN A 285 18.20 10.89 0.84
C ASN A 285 17.66 12.32 0.73
N PHE A 286 17.01 12.66 -0.39
CA PHE A 286 16.42 13.98 -0.61
C PHE A 286 15.29 14.27 0.36
N ILE A 287 14.32 13.37 0.49
CA ILE A 287 13.20 13.49 1.43
C ILE A 287 13.72 13.55 2.86
N SER A 288 14.66 12.68 3.22
CA SER A 288 15.29 12.70 4.55
C SER A 288 15.85 14.08 4.87
N ARG A 289 16.67 14.64 3.97
CA ARG A 289 17.24 15.97 4.15
C ARG A 289 16.17 17.04 4.35
N LYS A 290 15.09 17.02 3.56
CA LYS A 290 14.03 18.04 3.63
C LYS A 290 13.21 18.02 4.92
N PHE A 291 13.17 16.89 5.61
CA PHE A 291 12.38 16.73 6.83
C PHE A 291 13.26 16.55 8.10
N TRP A 292 14.59 16.41 7.95
CA TRP A 292 15.55 16.14 9.03
C TRP A 292 15.68 17.30 10.03
N SER A 293 16.11 18.46 9.56
CA SER A 293 16.30 19.66 10.38
C SER A 293 15.84 20.89 9.59
N ALA A 294 14.92 21.67 10.16
CA ALA A 294 14.45 22.92 9.56
C ALA A 294 15.44 24.10 9.79
N ALA A 295 16.64 23.82 10.33
CA ALA A 295 17.63 24.83 10.65
C ALA A 295 18.19 25.53 9.41
N ASP A 296 18.62 24.76 8.39
CA ASP A 296 19.08 25.33 7.13
C ASP A 296 17.86 25.69 6.24
N PRO A 297 17.69 26.97 5.83
CA PRO A 297 16.64 27.36 4.90
C PRO A 297 16.61 26.56 3.59
N ALA A 298 17.76 26.09 3.10
CA ALA A 298 17.87 25.29 1.89
C ALA A 298 17.26 23.89 2.06
N ASP A 299 17.12 23.39 3.28
CA ASP A 299 16.59 22.06 3.60
C ASP A 299 15.15 22.08 4.11
N ARG A 300 14.45 23.20 3.96
CA ARG A 300 13.04 23.26 4.34
C ARG A 300 12.12 22.71 3.26
N ILE A 301 10.95 22.22 3.68
CA ILE A 301 10.03 21.45 2.82
C ILE A 301 9.43 22.26 1.65
N HIS A 302 9.46 23.59 1.67
CA HIS A 302 9.06 24.40 0.49
C HIS A 302 9.87 24.09 -0.77
N GLN A 303 11.09 23.56 -0.62
CA GLN A 303 11.96 23.15 -1.72
C GLN A 303 11.45 21.90 -2.46
N LEU A 304 10.40 21.25 -1.96
CA LEU A 304 9.78 20.08 -2.58
C LEU A 304 8.92 20.39 -3.81
N HIS A 305 8.59 21.67 -4.08
CA HIS A 305 7.60 22.07 -5.10
C HIS A 305 7.80 21.44 -6.48
N ALA A 306 9.06 21.30 -6.88
CA ALA A 306 9.43 20.80 -8.18
C ALA A 306 9.94 19.37 -8.15
N PHE A 307 9.95 18.66 -7.02
CA PHE A 307 10.56 17.34 -6.94
C PHE A 307 9.93 16.33 -7.93
N PRO A 308 10.70 15.56 -8.74
CA PRO A 308 12.16 15.61 -8.97
C PRO A 308 12.55 16.30 -10.30
N VAL A 309 11.80 17.30 -10.76
CA VAL A 309 12.18 18.16 -11.90
C VAL A 309 13.59 18.74 -11.67
N GLY A 310 14.42 18.69 -12.71
CA GLY A 310 15.79 19.19 -12.68
C GLY A 310 16.85 18.15 -12.27
N TRP A 311 16.44 16.93 -11.87
CA TRP A 311 17.37 15.85 -11.55
C TRP A 311 17.91 15.10 -12.78
N GLY A 312 17.25 15.22 -13.94
CA GLY A 312 17.73 14.59 -15.18
C GLY A 312 17.96 13.08 -15.01
N ASP A 313 19.14 12.61 -15.39
CA ASP A 313 19.55 11.21 -15.30
C ASP A 313 20.06 10.78 -13.90
N ASP A 314 20.08 11.69 -12.92
CA ASP A 314 20.51 11.38 -11.53
C ASP A 314 19.43 10.65 -10.72
N MET A 315 18.20 10.57 -11.25
CA MET A 315 17.08 9.82 -10.69
C MET A 315 16.40 9.00 -11.80
N GLU A 316 15.73 7.93 -11.39
CA GLU A 316 14.96 7.10 -12.30
C GLU A 316 13.69 7.81 -12.80
N ALA A 317 13.17 7.35 -13.94
CA ALA A 317 11.84 7.80 -14.36
C ALA A 317 10.80 7.38 -13.31
N GLY A 318 9.80 8.23 -13.06
CA GLY A 318 8.83 8.00 -11.97
C GLY A 318 8.00 6.73 -12.14
N ASP A 319 7.84 6.22 -13.37
CA ASP A 319 7.19 4.95 -13.68
C ASP A 319 8.12 3.72 -13.54
N ARG A 320 9.38 3.93 -13.15
CA ARG A 320 10.41 2.90 -12.91
C ARG A 320 11.03 2.98 -11.51
N ALA A 321 10.63 3.97 -10.70
CA ALA A 321 11.19 4.24 -9.39
C ALA A 321 10.32 3.62 -8.28
N VAL A 322 10.91 2.82 -7.41
CA VAL A 322 10.33 2.43 -6.11
C VAL A 322 10.90 3.38 -5.06
N VAL A 323 10.04 4.25 -4.51
CA VAL A 323 10.45 5.36 -3.63
C VAL A 323 10.09 5.07 -2.18
N MET A 324 10.96 5.48 -1.26
CA MET A 324 10.79 5.23 0.18
C MET A 324 11.39 6.36 1.03
N VAL A 325 10.98 6.44 2.30
CA VAL A 325 11.62 7.33 3.31
C VAL A 325 12.82 6.66 3.96
N ASP A 326 12.74 5.35 4.15
CA ASP A 326 13.78 4.49 4.70
C ASP A 326 13.59 3.03 4.25
N ASN A 327 14.54 2.18 4.62
CA ASN A 327 14.46 0.73 4.50
C ASN A 327 15.21 0.05 5.65
N HIS A 328 15.25 -1.28 5.64
CA HIS A 328 15.90 -2.07 6.68
C HIS A 328 17.38 -1.72 6.93
N ASP A 329 18.16 -1.44 5.89
CA ASP A 329 19.58 -1.07 6.02
C ASP A 329 19.76 0.38 6.45
N SER A 330 19.04 1.31 5.81
CA SER A 330 19.16 2.72 6.11
C SER A 330 18.71 3.04 7.54
N GLN A 331 17.75 2.26 8.08
CA GLN A 331 17.37 2.34 9.48
C GLN A 331 18.53 2.00 10.44
N ARG A 332 19.41 1.08 10.05
CA ARG A 332 20.60 0.66 10.82
C ARG A 332 21.77 1.60 10.61
N ASP A 333 21.99 2.04 9.38
CA ASP A 333 23.04 3.01 9.07
C ASP A 333 22.78 4.37 9.74
N ALA A 334 21.52 4.70 10.05
CA ALA A 334 21.16 5.90 10.80
C ALA A 334 21.54 5.83 12.29
N LEU A 335 21.93 4.66 12.82
CA LEU A 335 22.46 4.57 14.18
C LEU A 335 23.84 5.24 14.30
N PRO A 336 24.23 5.65 15.51
CA PRO A 336 25.60 6.05 15.79
C PRO A 336 26.62 4.96 15.45
N ALA A 337 27.83 5.37 15.06
CA ALA A 337 28.95 4.43 14.84
C ALA A 337 29.24 3.58 16.08
N ALA A 338 29.09 4.15 17.28
CA ALA A 338 29.21 3.41 18.55
C ALA A 338 28.22 2.25 18.67
N ASP A 339 27.07 2.35 18.01
CA ASP A 339 26.01 1.35 17.95
C ASP A 339 26.10 0.42 16.73
N GLY A 340 27.21 0.52 15.98
CA GLY A 340 27.48 -0.22 14.75
C GLY A 340 26.90 0.43 13.49
N GLY A 341 26.20 1.57 13.60
CA GLY A 341 25.68 2.31 12.45
C GLY A 341 26.75 3.10 11.69
N GLN A 342 26.31 4.05 10.89
CA GLN A 342 27.18 4.92 10.07
C GLN A 342 26.89 6.41 10.28
N ASP A 343 26.13 6.78 11.32
CA ASP A 343 25.72 8.16 11.62
C ASP A 343 25.02 8.86 10.43
N ARG A 344 24.35 8.09 9.56
CA ARG A 344 23.70 8.64 8.37
C ARG A 344 22.46 9.45 8.75
N GLN A 345 22.30 10.62 8.13
CA GLN A 345 21.12 11.48 8.31
C GLN A 345 19.92 10.99 7.48
N ILE A 346 19.44 9.77 7.77
CA ILE A 346 18.25 9.19 7.14
C ILE A 346 17.08 9.20 8.12
N LEU A 347 15.94 9.74 7.70
CA LEU A 347 14.73 9.74 8.51
C LEU A 347 14.25 8.32 8.74
N THR A 348 14.10 7.94 10.00
CA THR A 348 13.54 6.65 10.42
C THR A 348 12.42 6.89 11.42
N TYR A 349 11.69 5.83 11.79
CA TYR A 349 10.68 5.90 12.85
C TYR A 349 11.18 6.54 14.15
N LYS A 350 12.50 6.49 14.44
CA LYS A 350 13.12 7.12 15.61
C LYS A 350 13.04 8.66 15.60
N LYS A 351 12.67 9.28 14.46
CA LYS A 351 12.44 10.73 14.31
C LYS A 351 10.97 11.12 14.50
N GLY A 352 10.11 10.19 14.94
CA GLY A 352 8.75 10.49 15.39
C GLY A 352 7.91 11.21 14.34
N ALA A 353 7.37 12.38 14.69
CA ALA A 353 6.47 13.13 13.81
C ALA A 353 7.12 13.53 12.48
N ALA A 354 8.42 13.86 12.44
CA ALA A 354 9.10 14.22 11.20
C ALA A 354 9.09 13.06 10.17
N TYR A 355 9.31 11.83 10.64
CA TYR A 355 9.22 10.62 9.82
C TYR A 355 7.80 10.37 9.31
N ARG A 356 6.80 10.58 10.16
CA ARG A 356 5.38 10.43 9.77
C ARG A 356 4.98 11.45 8.70
N LEU A 357 5.40 12.71 8.81
CA LEU A 357 5.14 13.73 7.79
C LEU A 357 5.88 13.45 6.47
N ALA A 358 7.10 12.89 6.52
CA ALA A 358 7.79 12.45 5.32
C ALA A 358 7.03 11.35 4.58
N ASN A 359 6.39 10.42 5.31
CA ASN A 359 5.51 9.41 4.71
C ASN A 359 4.22 10.00 4.12
N VAL A 360 3.64 11.05 4.75
CA VAL A 360 2.53 11.80 4.14
C VAL A 360 2.94 12.39 2.81
N PHE A 361 4.15 12.98 2.73
CA PHE A 361 4.68 13.48 1.46
C PHE A 361 4.89 12.35 0.45
N LEU A 362 5.56 11.26 0.82
CA LEU A 362 5.81 10.09 -0.04
C LEU A 362 4.52 9.57 -0.69
N LEU A 363 3.45 9.40 0.10
CA LEU A 363 2.18 8.86 -0.36
C LEU A 363 1.30 9.91 -1.07
N GLY A 364 1.45 11.18 -0.71
CA GLY A 364 0.72 12.30 -1.31
C GLY A 364 1.28 12.73 -2.66
N TRP A 365 2.59 12.64 -2.87
CA TRP A 365 3.29 13.11 -4.07
C TRP A 365 3.08 12.19 -5.29
N ASP A 366 3.44 12.64 -6.48
CA ASP A 366 3.19 11.98 -7.78
C ASP A 366 4.46 11.40 -8.44
N TYR A 367 5.44 10.97 -7.64
CA TYR A 367 6.68 10.37 -8.14
C TYR A 367 6.88 8.97 -7.57
N GLY A 368 7.10 7.98 -8.44
CA GLY A 368 7.42 6.62 -8.04
C GLY A 368 6.25 5.79 -7.51
N THR A 369 6.54 4.52 -7.32
CA THR A 369 5.75 3.55 -6.55
C THR A 369 6.16 3.60 -5.08
N PRO A 370 5.28 4.01 -4.15
CA PRO A 370 5.64 4.12 -2.74
C PRO A 370 5.88 2.76 -2.08
N LEU A 371 7.00 2.64 -1.37
CA LEU A 371 7.31 1.55 -0.45
C LEU A 371 7.46 2.12 0.97
N VAL A 372 6.62 1.64 1.90
CA VAL A 372 6.66 2.04 3.31
C VAL A 372 7.26 0.92 4.16
N MET A 373 8.06 1.30 5.15
CA MET A 373 8.74 0.35 6.02
C MET A 373 7.84 -0.10 7.17
N SER A 374 8.10 -1.29 7.70
CA SER A 374 7.57 -1.73 8.98
C SER A 374 8.58 -2.66 9.66
N SER A 375 9.28 -2.11 10.64
CA SER A 375 10.40 -2.75 11.31
C SER A 375 10.08 -3.23 12.74
N PHE A 376 11.13 -3.66 13.43
CA PHE A 376 11.14 -3.96 14.86
C PHE A 376 12.05 -2.98 15.60
N GLY A 377 11.94 -2.91 16.93
CA GLY A 377 12.77 -2.01 17.73
C GLY A 377 14.17 -2.55 17.93
N PHE A 378 15.17 -1.70 17.71
CA PHE A 378 16.58 -2.04 17.91
C PHE A 378 17.38 -0.83 18.42
N THR A 379 18.49 -1.11 19.10
CA THR A 379 19.48 -0.09 19.53
C THR A 379 20.86 -0.33 18.92
N ARG A 380 21.13 -1.53 18.41
CA ARG A 380 22.39 -1.91 17.77
C ARG A 380 22.12 -2.35 16.33
N ARG A 381 23.10 -2.20 15.44
CA ARG A 381 22.98 -2.59 14.03
C ARG A 381 22.57 -4.05 13.84
N ASP A 382 23.15 -4.94 14.63
CA ASP A 382 23.00 -6.40 14.48
C ASP A 382 21.92 -6.99 15.39
N THR A 383 21.08 -6.16 16.00
CA THR A 383 19.98 -6.63 16.85
C THR A 383 19.09 -7.59 16.06
N SER A 384 18.85 -8.77 16.63
CA SER A 384 17.88 -9.75 16.15
C SER A 384 16.46 -9.19 16.21
N PRO A 385 15.55 -9.60 15.32
CA PRO A 385 14.11 -9.41 15.57
C PRO A 385 13.69 -10.07 16.89
N PRO A 386 12.55 -9.65 17.49
CA PRO A 386 11.95 -10.34 18.63
C PRO A 386 11.85 -11.85 18.39
N ARG A 387 12.36 -12.67 19.31
CA ARG A 387 12.53 -14.11 19.11
C ARG A 387 12.46 -14.91 20.41
N THR A 388 12.21 -16.21 20.29
CA THR A 388 12.47 -17.21 21.31
C THR A 388 13.96 -17.56 21.37
N ALA A 389 14.35 -18.32 22.39
CA ALA A 389 15.75 -18.65 22.66
C ALA A 389 16.44 -19.43 21.51
N ASP A 390 15.67 -20.18 20.72
CA ASP A 390 16.16 -20.98 19.58
C ASP A 390 16.32 -20.19 18.27
N GLY A 391 16.06 -18.88 18.28
CA GLY A 391 16.11 -18.06 17.07
C GLY A 391 14.77 -17.84 16.38
N THR A 392 13.72 -18.58 16.75
CA THR A 392 12.39 -18.47 16.11
C THR A 392 11.76 -17.11 16.41
N THR A 393 11.30 -16.39 15.40
CA THR A 393 10.74 -15.05 15.61
C THR A 393 9.35 -15.10 16.23
N THR A 394 9.16 -14.26 17.24
CA THR A 394 7.90 -14.22 18.00
C THR A 394 6.79 -13.54 17.20
N PRO A 395 5.51 -13.86 17.49
CA PRO A 395 4.36 -13.18 16.89
C PRO A 395 4.44 -11.66 17.04
N VAL A 396 3.86 -10.95 16.08
CA VAL A 396 3.91 -9.48 16.03
C VAL A 396 2.78 -8.89 16.85
N THR A 397 3.11 -7.95 17.73
CA THR A 397 2.18 -7.33 18.69
C THR A 397 1.92 -5.85 18.44
N CYS A 398 2.71 -5.19 17.57
CA CYS A 398 2.64 -3.74 17.32
C CYS A 398 2.61 -2.89 18.59
N ASP A 399 3.48 -3.22 19.55
CA ASP A 399 3.59 -2.54 20.83
C ASP A 399 4.44 -1.25 20.77
N GLY A 400 5.02 -0.92 19.62
CA GLY A 400 5.87 0.25 19.42
C GLY A 400 7.26 0.14 20.02
N ALA A 401 7.55 -0.93 20.76
CA ALA A 401 8.83 -1.17 21.42
C ALA A 401 9.58 -2.34 20.77
N ASN A 402 8.95 -3.51 20.71
CA ASN A 402 9.49 -4.69 20.03
C ASN A 402 9.13 -4.65 18.56
N TRP A 403 7.88 -4.32 18.24
CA TRP A 403 7.38 -4.23 16.87
C TRP A 403 6.84 -2.82 16.62
N ILE A 404 7.49 -2.08 15.72
CA ILE A 404 7.19 -0.66 15.53
C ILE A 404 5.88 -0.47 14.76
N CYS A 405 5.65 -1.32 13.75
CA CYS A 405 4.45 -1.28 12.90
C CYS A 405 4.20 0.11 12.28
N GLU A 406 5.24 0.68 11.69
CA GLU A 406 5.25 2.06 11.16
C GLU A 406 4.14 2.31 10.15
N HIS A 407 3.85 1.31 9.31
CA HIS A 407 2.75 1.28 8.34
C HIS A 407 1.36 1.48 8.96
N ARG A 408 1.21 1.30 10.28
CA ARG A 408 -0.07 1.49 11.00
C ARG A 408 -0.29 2.92 11.50
N HIS A 409 0.74 3.77 11.53
CA HIS A 409 0.55 5.17 11.89
C HIS A 409 -0.49 5.82 10.98
N SER A 410 -1.43 6.59 11.52
CA SER A 410 -2.51 7.23 10.75
C SER A 410 -2.00 8.02 9.55
N GLU A 411 -0.91 8.77 9.75
CA GLU A 411 -0.22 9.58 8.74
C GLU A 411 0.30 8.74 7.56
N THR A 412 0.47 7.43 7.73
CA THR A 412 0.87 6.49 6.68
C THR A 412 -0.33 5.66 6.21
N ALA A 413 -1.02 4.99 7.12
CA ALA A 413 -2.12 4.07 6.81
C ALA A 413 -3.28 4.76 6.09
N ASP A 414 -3.67 5.97 6.51
CA ASP A 414 -4.79 6.69 5.92
C ASP A 414 -4.41 7.30 4.56
N MET A 415 -3.12 7.60 4.39
CA MET A 415 -2.58 8.10 3.13
C MET A 415 -2.49 7.02 2.04
N VAL A 416 -2.58 5.73 2.37
CA VAL A 416 -2.73 4.65 1.37
C VAL A 416 -4.05 4.79 0.62
N GLY A 417 -5.15 5.01 1.36
CA GLY A 417 -6.46 5.29 0.77
C GLY A 417 -6.45 6.55 -0.09
N PHE A 418 -5.76 7.61 0.37
CA PHE A 418 -5.53 8.82 -0.42
C PHE A 418 -4.82 8.49 -1.74
N ARG A 419 -3.67 7.78 -1.70
CA ARG A 419 -2.88 7.41 -2.89
C ARG A 419 -3.73 6.66 -3.91
N ASN A 420 -4.54 5.71 -3.45
CA ASN A 420 -5.45 4.95 -4.31
C ASN A 420 -6.52 5.84 -4.96
N ALA A 421 -7.07 6.81 -4.23
CA ALA A 421 -8.10 7.70 -4.75
C ALA A 421 -7.58 8.70 -5.79
N VAL A 422 -6.33 9.17 -5.63
CA VAL A 422 -5.73 10.14 -6.57
C VAL A 422 -5.05 9.47 -7.76
N GLY A 423 -4.58 8.22 -7.63
CA GLY A 423 -3.89 7.48 -8.69
C GLY A 423 -2.72 8.26 -9.28
N ASP A 424 -2.63 8.27 -10.61
CA ASP A 424 -1.55 8.97 -11.37
C ASP A 424 -1.83 10.46 -11.61
N THR A 425 -2.85 11.05 -10.98
CA THR A 425 -3.18 12.47 -11.19
C THR A 425 -1.97 13.33 -10.81
N PRO A 426 -1.38 14.15 -11.68
CA PRO A 426 -0.11 14.79 -11.37
C PRO A 426 -0.24 15.93 -10.34
N VAL A 427 0.87 16.31 -9.72
CA VAL A 427 1.06 17.59 -9.04
C VAL A 427 1.49 18.62 -10.08
N ASN A 428 0.96 19.84 -10.00
CA ASN A 428 1.47 20.94 -10.80
C ASN A 428 2.77 21.48 -10.18
N LYS A 429 3.89 21.24 -10.87
CA LYS A 429 5.25 21.55 -10.42
C LYS A 429 5.80 22.88 -10.99
N ALA A 430 4.96 23.67 -11.64
CA ALA A 430 5.37 24.95 -12.21
C ALA A 430 5.80 25.95 -11.11
N ALA A 431 6.81 26.77 -11.39
CA ALA A 431 7.30 27.77 -10.43
C ALA A 431 6.25 28.85 -10.13
N ASP A 432 5.34 29.11 -11.07
CA ASP A 432 4.21 30.02 -10.98
C ASP A 432 2.87 29.27 -10.80
N ALA A 433 2.92 28.04 -10.29
CA ALA A 433 1.71 27.27 -10.01
C ALA A 433 0.74 28.08 -9.13
N PRO A 434 -0.56 28.09 -9.47
CA PRO A 434 -1.52 28.88 -8.71
C PRO A 434 -1.69 28.27 -7.31
N GLU A 435 -2.11 29.08 -6.34
CA GLU A 435 -2.21 28.68 -4.93
C GLU A 435 -3.00 27.38 -4.71
N GLN A 436 -4.06 27.14 -5.49
CA GLN A 436 -4.86 25.92 -5.38
C GLN A 436 -4.12 24.63 -5.76
N ASP A 437 -2.94 24.75 -6.37
CA ASP A 437 -2.08 23.64 -6.78
C ASP A 437 -0.83 23.48 -5.94
N TRP A 438 -0.16 24.58 -5.60
CA TRP A 438 0.98 24.59 -4.72
C TRP A 438 0.98 25.86 -3.87
N TYR A 439 1.22 25.69 -2.58
CA TYR A 439 1.37 26.79 -1.65
C TYR A 439 2.43 26.48 -0.61
N SER A 440 3.13 27.51 -0.16
CA SER A 440 4.03 27.44 0.98
C SER A 440 3.93 28.72 1.80
N ASP A 441 4.15 28.60 3.11
CA ASP A 441 4.28 29.74 4.02
C ASP A 441 5.39 30.73 3.62
N ARG A 442 6.32 30.39 2.70
CA ARG A 442 7.22 31.39 2.10
C ARG A 442 6.47 32.56 1.45
N SER A 443 5.33 32.27 0.84
CA SER A 443 4.46 33.29 0.22
C SER A 443 3.85 34.25 1.25
N GLU A 444 3.82 33.83 2.52
CA GLU A 444 3.35 34.60 3.67
C GLU A 444 4.52 35.24 4.46
N GLY A 445 5.75 35.22 3.90
CA GLY A 445 6.97 35.68 4.60
C GLY A 445 7.52 34.70 5.63
N GLY A 446 6.97 33.48 5.69
CA GLY A 446 7.37 32.42 6.59
C GLY A 446 8.71 31.75 6.24
N PRO A 447 9.17 30.83 7.11
CA PRO A 447 10.44 30.14 6.93
C PRO A 447 10.43 29.11 5.79
N GLY A 448 9.27 28.60 5.34
CA GLY A 448 9.21 27.54 4.33
C GLY A 448 9.02 26.14 4.90
N ASN A 449 8.46 26.05 6.12
CA ASN A 449 8.24 24.80 6.85
C ASN A 449 6.81 24.26 6.69
N LYS A 450 5.98 24.93 5.90
CA LYS A 450 4.59 24.57 5.70
C LYS A 450 4.27 24.60 4.21
N ILE A 451 3.68 23.53 3.71
CA ILE A 451 3.31 23.38 2.29
C ILE A 451 1.90 22.84 2.17
N ALA A 452 1.24 23.18 1.07
CA ALA A 452 0.00 22.55 0.63
C ALA A 452 0.07 22.32 -0.88
N PHE A 453 -0.48 21.20 -1.35
CA PHE A 453 -0.46 20.87 -2.78
C PHE A 453 -1.67 20.04 -3.22
N SER A 454 -2.03 20.17 -4.50
CA SER A 454 -3.12 19.43 -5.11
C SER A 454 -2.63 18.21 -5.88
N ARG A 455 -3.48 17.19 -5.91
CA ARG A 455 -3.47 16.11 -6.91
C ARG A 455 -4.63 16.36 -7.86
N GLY A 456 -4.56 17.50 -8.54
CA GLY A 456 -5.66 18.02 -9.35
C GLY A 456 -6.96 18.13 -8.56
N ALA A 457 -8.08 17.82 -9.19
CA ALA A 457 -9.40 17.82 -8.55
C ALA A 457 -9.68 16.55 -7.70
N LYS A 458 -8.70 15.67 -7.48
CA LYS A 458 -8.90 14.39 -6.77
C LYS A 458 -8.42 14.40 -5.32
N GLY A 459 -7.43 15.22 -4.98
CA GLY A 459 -6.87 15.25 -3.64
C GLY A 459 -6.15 16.55 -3.30
N TYR A 460 -6.03 16.83 -2.02
CA TYR A 460 -5.34 17.99 -1.48
C TYR A 460 -4.64 17.62 -0.18
N VAL A 461 -3.38 18.00 -0.04
CA VAL A 461 -2.54 17.68 1.13
C VAL A 461 -1.98 18.97 1.72
N VAL A 462 -1.95 19.07 3.04
CA VAL A 462 -1.27 20.11 3.81
C VAL A 462 -0.30 19.46 4.78
N ILE A 463 0.95 19.92 4.80
CA ILE A 463 1.99 19.45 5.71
C ILE A 463 2.54 20.64 6.48
N ASN A 464 2.46 20.57 7.80
CA ASN A 464 3.09 21.52 8.72
C ASN A 464 4.25 20.85 9.44
N ARG A 465 5.48 21.06 8.95
CA ARG A 465 6.74 20.58 9.57
C ARG A 465 7.29 21.56 10.61
N ASP A 466 6.61 22.67 10.85
CA ASP A 466 7.02 23.63 11.87
C ASP A 466 6.91 23.01 13.27
N GLU A 467 7.93 23.18 14.10
CA GLU A 467 8.00 22.64 15.47
C GLU A 467 7.41 23.59 16.51
N THR A 468 7.04 24.81 16.11
CA THR A 468 6.66 25.89 17.03
C THR A 468 5.23 26.37 16.81
N THR A 469 4.75 26.39 15.57
CA THR A 469 3.49 27.05 15.20
C THR A 469 2.53 26.15 14.42
N GLY A 470 1.23 26.30 14.67
CA GLY A 470 0.16 25.78 13.81
C GLY A 470 0.04 26.58 12.51
N TRP A 471 -0.89 26.17 11.64
CA TRP A 471 -1.20 26.86 10.39
C TRP A 471 -2.70 26.94 10.15
N ASN A 472 -3.30 28.00 10.71
CA ASN A 472 -4.68 28.35 10.48
C ASN A 472 -4.80 29.34 9.33
N ARG A 473 -5.45 28.92 8.25
CA ARG A 473 -5.71 29.78 7.09
C ARG A 473 -6.89 29.28 6.28
N THR A 474 -7.31 30.12 5.33
CA THR A 474 -8.17 29.70 4.21
C THR A 474 -7.28 29.18 3.10
N TYR A 475 -7.42 27.90 2.77
CA TYR A 475 -6.76 27.24 1.66
C TYR A 475 -7.63 27.32 0.41
N ARG A 476 -7.00 27.33 -0.76
CA ARG A 476 -7.67 27.10 -2.05
C ARG A 476 -7.34 25.71 -2.55
N THR A 477 -8.31 25.04 -3.16
CA THR A 477 -8.14 23.69 -3.70
C THR A 477 -8.93 23.54 -5.00
N ARG A 478 -8.56 22.54 -5.80
CA ARG A 478 -9.33 22.10 -6.97
C ARG A 478 -10.39 21.04 -6.64
N LEU A 479 -10.45 20.58 -5.39
CA LEU A 479 -11.50 19.66 -4.97
C LEU A 479 -12.88 20.29 -5.21
N PRO A 480 -13.87 19.52 -5.71
CA PRO A 480 -15.23 19.99 -5.81
C PRO A 480 -15.79 20.43 -4.46
N ALA A 481 -16.76 21.35 -4.48
CA ALA A 481 -17.48 21.76 -3.28
C ALA A 481 -18.12 20.54 -2.58
N GLY A 482 -18.01 20.48 -1.27
CA GLY A 482 -18.48 19.33 -0.51
C GLY A 482 -17.87 19.23 0.88
N ARG A 483 -18.28 18.19 1.61
CA ARG A 483 -17.73 17.87 2.92
C ARG A 483 -16.81 16.67 2.79
N TYR A 484 -15.62 16.79 3.33
CA TYR A 484 -14.57 15.79 3.24
C TYR A 484 -14.07 15.43 4.64
N CYS A 485 -13.70 14.18 4.84
CA CYS A 485 -12.91 13.79 6.00
C CYS A 485 -11.45 14.20 5.75
N ASN A 486 -10.84 14.90 6.72
CA ASN A 486 -9.40 14.84 6.89
C ASN A 486 -9.05 13.40 7.28
N VAL A 487 -8.56 12.62 6.32
CA VAL A 487 -8.40 11.17 6.52
C VAL A 487 -7.35 10.85 7.57
N ILE A 488 -6.35 11.72 7.76
CA ILE A 488 -5.29 11.53 8.76
C ILE A 488 -5.92 11.64 10.16
N GLY A 489 -6.06 10.51 10.84
CA GLY A 489 -6.64 10.43 12.18
C GLY A 489 -8.16 10.62 12.25
N GLY A 490 -8.81 10.85 11.11
CA GLY A 490 -10.25 11.10 11.01
C GLY A 490 -11.14 9.86 11.09
N ASP A 491 -10.55 8.66 11.09
CA ASP A 491 -11.23 7.36 11.07
C ASP A 491 -12.34 7.30 10.00
N HIS A 492 -11.99 7.69 8.77
CA HIS A 492 -12.93 7.68 7.66
C HIS A 492 -13.43 6.25 7.38
N ASP A 493 -14.75 6.05 7.44
CA ASP A 493 -15.40 4.85 6.95
C ASP A 493 -15.99 5.14 5.56
N PRO A 494 -15.42 4.57 4.48
CA PRO A 494 -15.91 4.80 3.12
C PRO A 494 -17.30 4.19 2.87
N ALA A 495 -17.66 3.10 3.55
CA ALA A 495 -18.97 2.47 3.38
C ALA A 495 -20.07 3.27 4.08
N ALA A 496 -19.80 3.74 5.30
CA ALA A 496 -20.73 4.58 6.05
C ALA A 496 -20.65 6.08 5.68
N ARG A 497 -19.66 6.47 4.86
CA ARG A 497 -19.31 7.87 4.54
C ARG A 497 -19.21 8.73 5.79
N SER A 498 -18.58 8.18 6.83
CA SER A 498 -18.48 8.79 8.15
C SER A 498 -17.06 9.20 8.49
N CYS A 499 -16.91 10.13 9.43
CA CYS A 499 -15.64 10.68 9.88
C CYS A 499 -15.83 11.24 11.29
N LYS A 500 -14.76 11.28 12.09
CA LYS A 500 -14.76 12.04 13.34
C LYS A 500 -15.21 13.47 13.06
N ALA A 501 -16.19 13.96 13.80
CA ALA A 501 -16.77 15.28 13.57
C ALA A 501 -15.72 16.41 13.58
N THR A 502 -14.69 16.29 14.41
CA THR A 502 -13.55 17.23 14.51
C THR A 502 -12.61 17.21 13.29
N HIS A 503 -12.77 16.24 12.39
CA HIS A 503 -11.94 16.05 11.20
C HIS A 503 -12.73 16.31 9.90
N VAL A 504 -13.96 16.84 9.99
CA VAL A 504 -14.73 17.20 8.80
C VAL A 504 -14.35 18.59 8.29
N VAL A 505 -13.97 18.67 7.02
CA VAL A 505 -13.63 19.90 6.32
C VAL A 505 -14.67 20.18 5.24
N THR A 506 -15.14 21.42 5.14
CA THR A 506 -16.09 21.85 4.10
C THR A 506 -15.37 22.69 3.06
N VAL A 507 -15.38 22.23 1.82
CA VAL A 507 -14.92 22.97 0.64
C VAL A 507 -16.11 23.72 0.04
N ALA A 508 -15.99 25.04 -0.06
CA ALA A 508 -17.01 25.92 -0.61
C ALA A 508 -17.07 25.86 -2.15
N ALA A 509 -18.12 26.46 -2.72
CA ALA A 509 -18.35 26.49 -4.18
C ALA A 509 -17.22 27.15 -4.98
N ASP A 510 -16.48 28.06 -4.36
CA ASP A 510 -15.33 28.75 -4.95
C ASP A 510 -14.00 28.00 -4.75
N GLY A 511 -14.04 26.78 -4.19
CA GLY A 511 -12.85 25.96 -3.95
C GLY A 511 -12.06 26.36 -2.71
N THR A 512 -12.63 27.14 -1.79
CA THR A 512 -11.97 27.50 -0.52
C THR A 512 -12.36 26.58 0.63
N PHE A 513 -11.45 26.38 1.60
CA PHE A 513 -11.78 25.81 2.91
C PHE A 513 -10.87 26.39 4.00
N THR A 514 -11.38 26.52 5.23
CA THR A 514 -10.57 26.95 6.38
C THR A 514 -10.23 25.76 7.25
N ALA A 515 -8.96 25.63 7.64
CA ALA A 515 -8.51 24.62 8.58
C ALA A 515 -7.33 25.14 9.41
N ASP A 516 -7.19 24.62 10.63
CA ASP A 516 -5.97 24.74 11.42
C ASP A 516 -5.21 23.42 11.35
N VAL A 517 -3.97 23.47 10.85
CA VAL A 517 -3.07 22.31 10.86
C VAL A 517 -2.05 22.52 11.98
N PRO A 518 -2.15 21.78 13.10
CA PRO A 518 -1.24 21.93 14.22
C PRO A 518 0.23 21.76 13.81
N ARG A 519 1.13 22.27 14.66
CA ARG A 519 2.58 22.04 14.50
C ARG A 519 2.87 20.54 14.38
N MET A 520 3.83 20.16 13.55
CA MET A 520 4.23 18.77 13.31
C MET A 520 3.05 17.84 12.93
N SER A 521 2.11 18.34 12.13
CA SER A 521 0.91 17.61 11.71
C SER A 521 0.62 17.81 10.22
N ALA A 522 -0.36 17.07 9.71
CA ALA A 522 -0.80 17.12 8.33
C ALA A 522 -2.33 16.98 8.21
N LEU A 523 -2.84 17.37 7.06
CA LEU A 523 -4.23 17.19 6.66
C LEU A 523 -4.27 16.68 5.21
N ALA A 524 -5.16 15.73 4.93
CA ALA A 524 -5.35 15.21 3.59
C ALA A 524 -6.83 14.98 3.29
N LEU A 525 -7.27 15.50 2.14
CA LEU A 525 -8.64 15.40 1.63
C LEU A 525 -8.61 14.74 0.26
N HIS A 526 -9.55 13.86 -0.05
CA HIS A 526 -9.68 13.30 -1.39
C HIS A 526 -11.14 12.99 -1.75
N VAL A 527 -11.41 12.85 -3.05
CA VAL A 527 -12.77 12.62 -3.59
C VAL A 527 -13.42 11.31 -3.13
N GLY A 528 -12.62 10.36 -2.64
CA GLY A 528 -13.11 9.12 -2.03
C GLY A 528 -13.46 9.24 -0.54
N ALA A 529 -13.20 10.39 0.09
CA ALA A 529 -13.44 10.64 1.52
C ALA A 529 -14.52 11.69 1.75
N THR A 530 -15.56 11.71 0.90
CA THR A 530 -16.72 12.57 1.14
C THR A 530 -17.53 12.07 2.31
N VAL A 531 -17.91 12.97 3.22
CA VAL A 531 -18.73 12.61 4.37
C VAL A 531 -20.17 13.06 4.17
N GLU A 532 -21.09 12.20 4.56
CA GLU A 532 -22.47 12.61 4.73
C GLU A 532 -22.56 13.42 6.03
N GLY A 533 -23.12 14.63 5.95
CA GLY A 533 -23.35 15.41 7.14
C GLY A 533 -24.51 14.86 7.97
N PRO A 534 -24.57 15.17 9.28
CA PRO A 534 -25.81 15.14 10.06
C PRO A 534 -26.89 16.15 9.58
N GLY A 535 -26.92 16.51 8.29
CA GLY A 535 -27.77 17.59 7.78
C GLY A 535 -27.74 17.81 6.27
N GLY A 536 -27.40 16.80 5.47
CA GLY A 536 -27.58 16.83 4.02
C GLY A 536 -28.44 15.65 3.62
N THR A 537 -29.76 15.82 3.62
CA THR A 537 -30.67 14.78 3.15
C THR A 537 -30.40 14.56 1.65
N PRO A 538 -30.07 13.34 1.18
CA PRO A 538 -29.95 13.09 -0.25
C PRO A 538 -31.19 13.56 -1.00
N ASP A 539 -30.99 14.22 -2.14
CA ASP A 539 -32.09 14.72 -2.97
C ASP A 539 -33.02 13.56 -3.33
N THR A 540 -34.32 13.75 -3.11
CA THR A 540 -35.33 12.79 -3.56
C THR A 540 -35.76 13.20 -4.96
N VAL A 541 -35.60 12.32 -5.95
CA VAL A 541 -35.93 12.60 -7.35
C VAL A 541 -37.21 11.88 -7.72
N ILE A 542 -38.20 12.62 -8.20
CA ILE A 542 -39.47 12.06 -8.69
C ILE A 542 -39.56 12.37 -10.19
N ASN A 543 -39.48 11.33 -11.01
CA ASN A 543 -39.68 11.40 -12.45
C ASN A 543 -41.17 11.18 -12.75
N VAL A 544 -41.81 12.20 -13.31
CA VAL A 544 -43.21 12.18 -13.72
C VAL A 544 -43.28 11.96 -15.22
N HIS A 545 -43.73 10.77 -15.63
CA HIS A 545 -43.83 10.39 -17.03
C HIS A 545 -45.17 10.79 -17.63
N ARG A 546 -45.29 12.03 -18.10
CA ARG A 546 -46.52 12.57 -18.69
C ARG A 546 -46.27 13.72 -19.65
N ASP A 547 -46.89 13.63 -20.83
CA ASP A 547 -47.10 14.81 -21.69
C ASP A 547 -48.34 15.59 -21.23
N VAL A 548 -48.11 16.86 -20.90
CA VAL A 548 -49.13 17.79 -20.41
C VAL A 548 -49.48 18.86 -21.44
N GLY A 549 -48.92 18.81 -22.64
CA GLY A 549 -49.14 19.79 -23.69
C GLY A 549 -48.34 21.08 -23.48
N TRP A 550 -48.12 21.80 -24.58
CA TRP A 550 -47.36 23.04 -24.60
C TRP A 550 -47.99 24.12 -23.72
N GLY A 551 -47.15 24.87 -22.98
CA GLY A 551 -47.57 25.93 -22.07
C GLY A 551 -47.95 25.46 -20.66
N ASN A 552 -47.99 24.14 -20.41
CA ASN A 552 -48.29 23.59 -19.09
C ASN A 552 -47.01 23.18 -18.32
N ARG A 553 -47.09 23.14 -16.98
CA ARG A 553 -46.05 22.64 -16.09
C ARG A 553 -46.55 21.56 -15.15
N ILE A 554 -45.64 20.69 -14.70
CA ILE A 554 -45.89 19.78 -13.57
C ILE A 554 -45.37 20.40 -12.27
N THR A 555 -46.18 20.33 -11.21
CA THR A 555 -45.76 20.61 -9.83
C THR A 555 -46.04 19.43 -8.91
N LEU A 556 -45.36 19.36 -7.76
CA LEU A 556 -45.66 18.43 -6.68
C LEU A 556 -46.17 19.17 -5.45
N ARG A 557 -47.23 18.65 -4.83
CA ARG A 557 -47.65 19.00 -3.47
C ARG A 557 -47.49 17.80 -2.56
N GLY A 558 -47.27 18.00 -1.27
CA GLY A 558 -46.98 16.90 -0.36
C GLY A 558 -47.01 17.27 1.12
N GLY A 559 -47.00 16.26 1.97
CA GLY A 559 -47.20 16.40 3.41
C GLY A 559 -45.93 16.60 4.24
N THR A 560 -44.76 16.73 3.62
CA THR A 560 -43.47 16.88 4.32
C THR A 560 -42.64 17.96 3.65
N ALA A 561 -42.13 18.90 4.45
CA ALA A 561 -41.25 19.96 3.97
C ALA A 561 -40.07 19.37 3.15
N PRO A 562 -39.74 19.97 2.00
CA PRO A 562 -40.15 21.29 1.51
C PRO A 562 -41.49 21.30 0.77
N LEU A 563 -42.16 20.15 0.60
CA LEU A 563 -43.47 20.10 -0.02
C LEU A 563 -44.55 20.65 0.92
N SER A 564 -45.59 21.22 0.32
CA SER A 564 -46.79 21.69 1.00
C SER A 564 -48.03 21.22 0.24
N TRP A 565 -49.14 20.99 0.94
CA TRP A 565 -50.44 20.75 0.30
C TRP A 565 -51.09 22.05 -0.22
N SER A 566 -50.59 23.23 0.16
CA SER A 566 -51.13 24.53 -0.25
C SER A 566 -50.42 25.16 -1.45
N ALA A 567 -49.18 24.76 -1.75
CA ALA A 567 -48.36 25.35 -2.81
C ALA A 567 -47.48 24.30 -3.50
N GLY A 568 -47.44 24.32 -4.83
CA GLY A 568 -46.67 23.38 -5.63
C GLY A 568 -45.18 23.66 -5.65
N HIS A 569 -44.40 22.59 -5.61
CA HIS A 569 -42.99 22.56 -5.92
C HIS A 569 -42.80 22.30 -7.43
N ASP A 570 -42.09 23.18 -8.11
CA ASP A 570 -41.90 23.11 -9.57
C ASP A 570 -41.00 21.94 -9.99
N CYS A 571 -41.34 21.32 -11.12
CA CYS A 571 -40.55 20.28 -11.76
C CYS A 571 -39.92 20.81 -13.06
N VAL A 572 -38.77 20.25 -13.43
CA VAL A 572 -38.04 20.59 -14.64
C VAL A 572 -38.50 19.69 -15.79
N ASN A 573 -38.88 20.28 -16.93
CA ASN A 573 -39.18 19.54 -18.15
C ASN A 573 -37.88 19.02 -18.78
N HIS A 574 -37.78 17.70 -18.98
CA HIS A 574 -36.65 17.08 -19.69
C HIS A 574 -37.02 16.62 -21.09
N SER A 575 -38.28 16.25 -21.32
CA SER A 575 -38.84 15.94 -22.64
C SER A 575 -40.35 16.03 -22.59
N ALA A 576 -41.03 15.96 -23.75
CA ALA A 576 -42.48 15.96 -23.83
C ALA A 576 -43.15 14.99 -22.84
N ALA A 577 -42.56 13.80 -22.62
CA ALA A 577 -43.12 12.79 -21.72
C ALA A 577 -42.40 12.66 -20.37
N LEU A 578 -41.43 13.52 -20.02
CA LEU A 578 -40.65 13.37 -18.79
C LEU A 578 -40.41 14.71 -18.08
N TRP A 579 -40.91 14.79 -16.85
CA TRP A 579 -40.64 15.87 -15.90
C TRP A 579 -39.88 15.33 -14.69
N ARG A 580 -38.90 16.08 -14.20
CA ARG A 580 -38.12 15.71 -13.02
C ARG A 580 -38.33 16.72 -11.90
N CYS A 581 -38.77 16.22 -10.75
CA CYS A 581 -38.98 17.01 -9.54
C CYS A 581 -37.91 16.64 -8.52
N THR A 582 -37.14 17.62 -8.03
CA THR A 582 -36.04 17.38 -7.07
C THR A 582 -36.42 17.92 -5.70
N VAL A 583 -36.85 17.02 -4.81
CA VAL A 583 -37.28 17.34 -3.45
C VAL A 583 -36.10 17.27 -2.49
N LYS A 584 -35.62 18.42 -2.05
CA LYS A 584 -34.46 18.56 -1.14
C LYS A 584 -34.92 18.74 0.29
N GLY A 585 -34.29 18.10 1.27
CA GLY A 585 -34.59 18.33 2.70
C GLY A 585 -35.41 17.22 3.37
N VAL A 586 -35.80 16.15 2.65
CA VAL A 586 -36.48 14.98 3.25
C VAL A 586 -35.44 13.94 3.69
N PRO A 587 -35.31 13.62 4.99
CA PRO A 587 -34.32 12.67 5.49
C PRO A 587 -34.37 11.30 4.81
N ALA A 588 -33.18 10.73 4.56
CA ALA A 588 -33.05 9.39 4.00
C ALA A 588 -33.82 8.37 4.86
N GLY A 589 -34.62 7.50 4.22
CA GLY A 589 -35.43 6.53 4.96
C GLY A 589 -36.74 7.05 5.54
N ARG A 590 -37.01 8.37 5.49
CA ARG A 590 -38.30 8.94 5.94
C ARG A 590 -39.36 8.83 4.83
N PRO A 591 -40.46 8.08 5.03
CA PRO A 591 -41.56 8.06 4.08
C PRO A 591 -42.33 9.38 4.11
N PHE A 592 -42.81 9.82 2.95
CA PHE A 592 -43.69 10.96 2.81
C PHE A 592 -44.67 10.76 1.65
N GLU A 593 -45.80 11.45 1.74
CA GLU A 593 -46.82 11.47 0.68
C GLU A 593 -46.72 12.72 -0.18
N TYR A 594 -46.98 12.55 -1.47
CA TYR A 594 -47.03 13.63 -2.45
C TYR A 594 -48.04 13.34 -3.56
N LYS A 595 -48.37 14.36 -4.34
CA LYS A 595 -49.23 14.24 -5.51
C LYS A 595 -48.82 15.21 -6.61
N PRO A 596 -48.72 14.77 -7.87
CA PRO A 596 -48.49 15.65 -9.02
C PRO A 596 -49.72 16.48 -9.39
N LEU A 597 -49.48 17.68 -9.93
CA LEU A 597 -50.50 18.56 -10.49
C LEU A 597 -50.05 19.14 -11.83
N ILE A 598 -51.02 19.43 -12.71
CA ILE A 598 -50.82 20.29 -13.87
C ILE A 598 -51.10 21.74 -13.44
N ASN A 599 -50.16 22.64 -13.73
CA ASN A 599 -50.22 24.08 -13.45
C ASN A 599 -50.59 24.40 -12.00
N ASP A 600 -50.20 23.54 -11.05
CA ASP A 600 -50.51 23.65 -9.63
C ASP A 600 -52.01 23.78 -9.28
N THR A 601 -52.90 23.38 -10.20
CA THR A 601 -54.36 23.57 -10.08
C THR A 601 -55.15 22.30 -10.35
N ARG A 602 -54.71 21.45 -11.29
CA ARG A 602 -55.37 20.19 -11.62
C ARG A 602 -54.61 19.01 -11.05
N TRP A 603 -55.21 18.31 -10.09
CA TRP A 603 -54.63 17.15 -9.42
C TRP A 603 -54.59 15.90 -10.30
N SER A 604 -53.59 15.04 -10.08
CA SER A 604 -53.65 13.68 -10.61
C SER A 604 -54.82 12.88 -10.00
N LEU A 605 -55.36 11.92 -10.73
CA LEU A 605 -56.40 10.99 -10.28
C LEU A 605 -55.82 9.90 -9.38
N GLY A 606 -56.67 9.31 -8.54
CA GLY A 606 -56.30 8.24 -7.62
C GLY A 606 -55.75 8.72 -6.26
N PRO A 607 -55.19 7.81 -5.45
CA PRO A 607 -54.65 8.13 -4.13
C PRO A 607 -53.35 8.95 -4.20
N ASN A 608 -52.85 9.39 -3.04
CA ASN A 608 -51.52 10.01 -2.94
C ASN A 608 -50.43 8.98 -3.29
N HIS A 609 -49.33 9.47 -3.87
CA HIS A 609 -48.12 8.67 -4.04
C HIS A 609 -47.27 8.73 -2.78
N THR A 610 -46.45 7.71 -2.56
CA THR A 610 -45.46 7.66 -1.48
C THR A 610 -44.05 7.60 -2.05
N ALA A 611 -43.12 8.26 -1.37
CA ALA A 611 -41.68 8.13 -1.61
C ALA A 611 -40.95 8.14 -0.28
N THR A 612 -39.72 7.63 -0.28
CA THR A 612 -38.82 7.70 0.86
C THR A 612 -37.70 8.67 0.55
N GLY A 613 -37.33 9.52 1.51
CA GLY A 613 -36.24 10.48 1.33
C GLY A 613 -34.97 9.81 0.78
N GLY A 614 -34.33 10.45 -0.20
CA GLY A 614 -33.14 9.96 -0.90
C GLY A 614 -33.40 8.99 -2.05
N GLN A 615 -34.65 8.63 -2.34
CA GLN A 615 -34.98 7.76 -3.47
C GLN A 615 -35.05 8.50 -4.80
N THR A 616 -34.84 7.77 -5.89
CA THR A 616 -35.33 8.13 -7.23
C THR A 616 -36.55 7.26 -7.54
N VAL A 617 -37.67 7.88 -7.89
CA VAL A 617 -38.95 7.20 -8.13
C VAL A 617 -39.52 7.62 -9.48
N ASP A 618 -39.99 6.66 -10.26
CA ASP A 618 -40.69 6.89 -11.52
C ASP A 618 -42.19 6.66 -11.32
N ILE A 619 -43.01 7.62 -11.77
CA ILE A 619 -44.47 7.53 -11.71
C ILE A 619 -45.13 7.89 -13.04
N HIS A 620 -46.27 7.26 -13.30
CA HIS A 620 -47.07 7.42 -14.53
C HIS A 620 -48.49 7.90 -14.20
N PRO A 621 -48.68 9.15 -13.73
CA PRO A 621 -49.98 9.63 -13.27
C PRO A 621 -50.97 9.86 -14.43
N THR A 622 -52.25 9.82 -14.08
CA THR A 622 -53.37 10.29 -14.90
C THR A 622 -53.92 11.57 -14.28
N PHE A 623 -54.43 12.50 -15.09
CA PHE A 623 -54.91 13.83 -14.67
C PHE A 623 -56.29 14.12 -15.19
#